data_AF-A0A524DFG2-F1
#
_entry.id   AF-A0A524DFG2-F1
#
_cell.length_a   1.000
_cell.length_b   1.000
_cell.length_c   1.000
_cell.angle_alpha   90.00
_cell.angle_beta   90.00
_cell.angle_gamma   90.00
#
_symmetry.space_group_name_H-M   'P 1'
#
loop_
_entity.id
_entity.type
_entity.pdbx_description
1 polymer ?
#
loop_
_entity_poly.entity_id
_entity_poly.type
_entity_poly.pdbx_seq_one_letter_code
_entity_poly.pdbx_strand_id
1 'polypeptide(L)'
;MFEDFLNLERDGKLIEVDVDMVGMVRCGDTLKTEATVKEIDGKRVHLDVIQRTITPVHVKDIEGNIVKEFEAGKRGYVSDKDRERNLVHEKEVEQGILTYRDRVSLEGSAIIELNN
;
A
#
# COMPACT_ATOMS: atom_id res chain seq x y z
N MET A 1 8.76 -1.50 21.65
CA MET A 1 8.37 -2.30 20.46
C MET A 1 7.27 -1.58 19.69
N PHE A 2 6.97 -1.98 18.45
CA PHE A 2 5.80 -1.49 17.70
C PHE A 2 4.50 -1.60 18.52
N GLU A 3 4.42 -2.64 19.35
CA GLU A 3 3.36 -2.90 20.32
C GLU A 3 3.14 -1.76 21.33
N ASP A 4 4.19 -1.01 21.69
CA ASP A 4 4.08 0.13 22.63
C ASP A 4 3.41 1.36 21.98
N PHE A 5 3.30 1.39 20.65
CA PHE A 5 2.57 2.42 19.90
C PHE A 5 1.13 2.00 19.59
N LEU A 6 0.79 0.73 19.81
CA LEU A 6 -0.59 0.26 19.71
C LEU A 6 -1.28 0.65 21.02
N ASN A 7 -2.06 1.72 21.01
CA ASN A 7 -2.93 2.10 22.15
C ASN A 7 -4.09 1.09 22.40
N LEU A 8 -3.97 -0.15 21.92
CA LEU A 8 -4.88 -1.29 22.08
C LEU A 8 -6.37 -0.87 22.18
N GLU A 9 -7.12 -1.48 23.10
CA GLU A 9 -8.53 -1.20 23.34
C GLU A 9 -8.77 0.03 24.23
N ARG A 10 -7.77 0.91 24.43
CA ARG A 10 -7.90 2.05 25.36
C ARG A 10 -8.98 3.03 24.91
N ASP A 11 -8.99 3.33 23.62
CA ASP A 11 -9.86 4.36 23.03
C ASP A 11 -11.01 3.74 22.22
N GLY A 12 -10.98 2.42 22.00
CA GLY A 12 -12.04 1.67 21.33
C GLY A 12 -11.60 0.25 21.01
N LYS A 13 -12.56 -0.63 20.77
CA LYS A 13 -12.36 -2.05 20.50
C LYS A 13 -12.55 -2.38 19.02
N LEU A 14 -11.68 -3.22 18.48
CA LEU A 14 -11.88 -3.82 17.17
C LEU A 14 -12.94 -4.93 17.26
N ILE A 15 -14.03 -4.78 16.51
CA ILE A 15 -15.16 -5.72 16.52
C ILE A 15 -15.00 -6.75 15.42
N GLU A 16 -14.71 -6.28 14.21
CA GLU A 16 -14.64 -7.10 13.01
C GLU A 16 -13.59 -6.56 12.06
N VAL A 17 -12.91 -7.48 11.38
CA VAL A 17 -12.01 -7.19 10.26
C VAL A 17 -12.25 -8.24 9.20
N ASP A 18 -12.49 -7.77 7.99
CA ASP A 18 -12.56 -8.61 6.80
C ASP A 18 -11.54 -8.11 5.78
N VAL A 19 -10.88 -9.06 5.11
CA VAL A 19 -9.71 -8.79 4.28
C VAL A 19 -9.65 -9.74 3.09
N ASP A 20 -9.63 -9.17 1.90
CA ASP A 20 -9.33 -9.83 0.64
C ASP A 20 -7.92 -9.48 0.16
N MET A 21 -7.03 -10.48 0.21
CA MET A 21 -5.66 -10.37 -0.31
C MET A 21 -5.63 -10.58 -1.82
N VAL A 22 -5.67 -9.49 -2.57
CA VAL A 22 -5.73 -9.50 -4.05
C VAL A 22 -4.37 -9.33 -4.73
N GLY A 23 -3.33 -8.93 -3.99
CA GLY A 23 -1.99 -8.71 -4.54
C GLY A 23 -0.86 -8.95 -3.54
N MET A 24 0.20 -9.63 -4.00
CA MET A 24 1.39 -9.87 -3.17
C MET A 24 2.07 -8.57 -2.72
N VAL A 25 2.47 -8.51 -1.46
CA VAL A 25 3.39 -7.52 -0.90
C VAL A 25 4.79 -8.14 -0.83
N ARG A 26 5.82 -7.36 -1.13
CA ARG A 26 7.23 -7.80 -1.08
C ARG A 26 8.07 -6.91 -0.18
N CYS A 27 9.18 -7.47 0.28
CA CYS A 27 10.18 -6.71 1.01
C CYS A 27 10.71 -5.55 0.14
N GLY A 28 10.78 -4.36 0.73
CA GLY A 28 11.20 -3.14 0.01
C GLY A 28 10.06 -2.43 -0.73
N ASP A 29 8.85 -2.99 -0.77
CA ASP A 29 7.66 -2.24 -1.17
C ASP A 29 7.32 -1.18 -0.12
N THR A 30 6.78 -0.05 -0.58
CA THR A 30 6.08 0.88 0.30
C THR A 30 4.60 0.50 0.35
N LEU A 31 4.10 0.24 1.56
CA LEU A 31 2.68 0.01 1.80
C LEU A 31 1.96 1.31 2.15
N LYS A 32 0.90 1.62 1.44
CA LYS A 32 -0.02 2.70 1.76
C LYS A 32 -1.37 2.10 2.15
N THR A 33 -1.74 2.23 3.42
CA THR A 33 -3.06 1.83 3.91
C THR A 33 -3.94 3.08 4.04
N GLU A 34 -5.13 3.01 3.49
CA GLU A 34 -6.15 4.04 3.59
C GLU A 34 -7.40 3.44 4.22
N ALA A 35 -7.87 4.04 5.30
CA ALA A 35 -9.12 3.67 5.96
C ALA A 35 -10.11 4.82 5.82
N THR A 36 -11.25 4.55 5.20
CA THR A 36 -12.31 5.54 4.94
C THR A 36 -13.51 5.23 5.80
N VAL A 37 -13.94 6.19 6.62
CA VAL A 37 -15.20 6.09 7.38
C VAL A 37 -16.36 6.10 6.40
N LYS A 38 -17.14 5.01 6.38
CA LYS A 38 -18.37 4.90 5.59
C LYS A 38 -19.59 5.35 6.36
N GLU A 39 -19.67 4.89 7.60
CA GLU A 39 -20.82 5.08 8.46
C GLU A 39 -20.38 5.13 9.91
N ILE A 40 -21.10 5.92 10.70
CA ILE A 40 -21.00 5.93 12.15
C ILE A 40 -22.39 5.64 12.70
N ASP A 41 -22.56 4.49 13.34
CA ASP A 41 -23.79 4.08 14.01
C ASP A 41 -23.57 4.02 15.53
N GLY A 42 -24.02 5.06 16.22
CA GLY A 42 -23.76 5.25 17.64
C GLY A 42 -22.27 5.31 17.95
N LYS A 43 -21.74 4.23 18.54
CA LYS A 43 -20.32 4.08 18.89
C LYS A 43 -19.51 3.31 17.86
N ARG A 44 -20.18 2.72 16.87
CA ARG A 44 -19.54 1.88 15.86
C ARG A 44 -19.16 2.72 14.66
N VAL A 45 -17.91 2.61 14.25
CA VAL A 45 -17.39 3.23 13.04
C VAL A 45 -17.09 2.13 12.04
N HIS A 46 -17.74 2.20 10.89
CA HIS A 46 -17.57 1.28 9.78
C HIS A 46 -16.54 1.87 8.82
N LEU A 47 -15.50 1.10 8.54
CA LEU A 47 -14.36 1.49 7.72
C LEU A 47 -14.29 0.61 6.48
N ASP A 48 -14.12 1.23 5.31
CA ASP A 48 -13.50 0.55 4.16
C ASP A 48 -11.99 0.74 4.26
N VAL A 49 -11.25 -0.34 4.05
CA VAL A 49 -9.79 -0.34 4.10
C VAL A 49 -9.25 -0.78 2.74
N ILE A 50 -8.40 0.05 2.14
CA ILE A 50 -7.67 -0.31 0.93
C ILE A 50 -6.18 -0.19 1.24
N GLN A 51 -5.43 -1.23 0.91
CA GLN A 51 -3.98 -1.19 0.92
C GLN A 51 -3.44 -1.25 -0.50
N ARG A 52 -2.52 -0.34 -0.79
CA ARG A 52 -1.78 -0.32 -2.04
C ARG A 52 -0.31 -0.59 -1.76
N THR A 53 0.30 -1.38 -2.62
CA THR A 53 1.75 -1.59 -2.65
C THR A 53 2.37 -0.78 -3.78
N ILE A 54 3.42 -0.04 -3.44
CA ILE A 54 4.26 0.72 -4.36
C ILE A 54 5.61 -0.03 -4.44
N THR A 55 5.80 -0.77 -5.53
CA THR A 55 7.00 -1.58 -5.78
C THR A 55 7.98 -0.79 -6.67
N PRO A 56 9.14 -0.36 -6.17
CA PRO A 56 10.14 0.33 -7.00
C PRO A 56 10.82 -0.66 -7.97
N VAL A 57 11.07 -0.22 -9.21
CA VAL A 57 11.64 -1.07 -10.27
C VAL A 57 13.07 -0.64 -10.62
N HIS A 58 13.24 0.60 -11.07
CA HIS A 58 14.54 1.19 -11.34
C HIS A 58 14.48 2.72 -11.31
N VAL A 59 15.64 3.37 -11.17
CA VAL A 59 15.82 4.80 -11.41
C VAL A 59 16.68 4.97 -12.66
N LYS A 60 16.22 5.81 -13.59
CA LYS A 60 16.99 6.24 -14.76
C LYS A 60 17.44 7.69 -14.60
N ASP A 61 18.66 8.00 -15.02
CA ASP A 61 19.11 9.40 -15.15
C ASP A 61 18.43 10.11 -16.34
N ILE A 62 18.75 11.38 -16.54
CA ILE A 62 18.22 12.21 -17.64
C ILE A 62 18.64 11.71 -19.04
N GLU A 63 19.72 10.92 -19.12
CA GLU A 63 20.22 10.33 -20.36
C GLU A 63 19.56 8.97 -20.65
N GLY A 64 18.75 8.47 -19.72
CA GLY A 64 18.02 7.20 -19.82
C GLY A 64 18.79 6.00 -19.29
N ASN A 65 19.97 6.18 -18.70
CA ASN A 65 20.77 5.09 -18.14
C ASN A 65 20.21 4.67 -16.77
N ILE A 66 20.15 3.35 -16.51
CA ILE A 66 19.74 2.86 -15.18
C ILE A 66 20.86 3.10 -14.18
N VAL A 67 20.65 4.04 -13.26
CA VAL A 67 21.60 4.38 -12.18
C VAL A 67 21.32 3.59 -10.90
N LYS A 68 20.11 3.05 -10.75
CA LYS A 68 19.73 2.20 -9.62
C LYS A 68 18.69 1.17 -10.04
N GLU A 69 18.94 -0.09 -9.71
CA GLU A 69 18.02 -1.19 -10.01
C GLU A 69 17.59 -1.90 -8.73
N PHE A 70 16.27 -2.04 -8.55
CA PHE A 70 15.66 -2.72 -7.40
C PHE A 70 15.36 -4.19 -7.72
N GLU A 71 14.98 -4.97 -6.71
CA GLU A 71 14.67 -6.40 -6.89
C GLU A 71 13.62 -6.62 -7.99
N ALA A 72 12.60 -5.78 -8.05
CA ALA A 72 11.53 -5.92 -9.04
C ALA A 72 12.00 -5.73 -10.48
N GLY A 73 12.98 -4.86 -10.72
CA GLY A 73 13.66 -4.73 -12.00
C GLY A 73 14.46 -6.00 -12.33
N LYS A 74 15.34 -6.41 -11.40
CA LYS A 74 16.22 -7.58 -11.56
C LYS A 74 15.48 -8.88 -11.83
N ARG A 75 14.32 -9.06 -11.20
CA ARG A 75 13.51 -10.30 -11.28
C ARG A 75 12.33 -10.20 -12.26
N GLY A 76 12.17 -9.07 -12.95
CA GLY A 76 11.10 -8.92 -13.95
C GLY A 76 9.70 -9.00 -13.34
N TYR A 77 9.47 -8.43 -12.15
CA TYR A 77 8.18 -8.49 -11.47
C TYR A 77 7.09 -7.62 -12.11
N VAL A 78 7.46 -6.79 -13.08
CA VAL A 78 6.53 -5.98 -13.87
C VAL A 78 6.36 -6.62 -15.23
N SER A 79 5.12 -7.02 -15.51
CA SER A 79 4.70 -7.63 -16.76
C SER A 79 4.06 -6.61 -17.71
N ASP A 80 3.89 -6.99 -18.97
CA ASP A 80 3.15 -6.15 -19.92
C ASP A 80 1.69 -5.97 -19.52
N LYS A 81 1.09 -6.96 -18.87
CA LYS A 81 -0.24 -6.85 -18.26
C LYS A 81 -0.33 -5.75 -17.21
N ASP A 82 0.74 -5.52 -16.44
CA ASP A 82 0.77 -4.43 -15.46
C ASP A 82 0.75 -3.06 -16.16
N ARG A 83 1.41 -2.94 -17.33
CA ARG A 83 1.39 -1.72 -18.14
C ARG A 83 0.04 -1.50 -18.81
N GLU A 84 -0.57 -2.56 -19.36
CA GLU A 84 -1.91 -2.53 -19.96
C GLU A 84 -2.98 -2.10 -18.95
N ARG A 85 -2.81 -2.49 -17.68
CA ARG A 85 -3.70 -2.09 -16.58
C ARG A 85 -3.35 -0.73 -15.95
N ASN A 86 -2.40 0.01 -16.53
CA ASN A 86 -1.93 1.30 -16.04
C ASN A 86 -1.48 1.26 -14.57
N LEU A 87 -0.76 0.21 -14.18
CA LEU A 87 -0.23 0.03 -12.82
C LEU A 87 1.23 0.47 -12.70
N VAL A 88 1.87 0.85 -13.81
CA VAL A 88 3.28 1.26 -13.84
C VAL A 88 3.36 2.76 -14.04
N HIS A 89 4.09 3.43 -13.16
CA HIS A 89 4.15 4.88 -13.09
C HIS A 89 5.60 5.36 -12.97
N GLU A 90 5.78 6.64 -13.23
CA GLU A 90 7.05 7.33 -13.14
C GLU A 90 6.94 8.54 -12.21
N LYS A 91 8.01 8.82 -11.45
CA LYS A 91 8.09 9.97 -10.56
C LYS A 91 9.52 10.49 -10.51
N GLU A 92 9.69 11.81 -10.55
CA GLU A 92 10.98 12.46 -10.33
C GLU A 92 11.49 12.23 -8.90
N VAL A 93 12.76 11.86 -8.80
CA VAL A 93 13.52 11.68 -7.56
C VAL A 93 14.89 12.35 -7.72
N GLU A 94 15.61 12.55 -6.62
CA GLU A 94 16.90 13.26 -6.62
C GLU A 94 17.92 12.71 -7.66
N GLN A 95 17.89 11.41 -7.92
CA GLN A 95 18.81 10.71 -8.81
C GLN A 95 18.28 10.52 -10.25
N GLY A 96 17.10 11.07 -10.58
CA GLY A 96 16.48 10.94 -11.91
C GLY A 96 15.00 10.56 -11.84
N ILE A 97 14.55 9.66 -12.72
CA ILE A 97 13.14 9.22 -12.81
C ILE A 97 13.02 7.81 -12.24
N LEU A 98 12.22 7.66 -11.18
CA LEU A 98 11.86 6.37 -10.60
C LEU A 98 10.68 5.77 -11.37
N THR A 99 10.88 4.59 -11.94
CA THR A 99 9.78 3.73 -12.40
C THR A 99 9.35 2.80 -11.26
N TYR A 100 8.06 2.76 -10.97
CA TYR A 100 7.48 1.93 -9.91
C TYR A 100 6.14 1.33 -10.36
N ARG A 101 5.73 0.23 -9.72
CA ARG A 101 4.38 -0.33 -9.89
C ARG A 101 3.52 0.02 -8.67
N ASP A 102 2.35 0.58 -8.89
CA ASP A 102 1.30 0.81 -7.88
C ASP A 102 0.15 -0.15 -8.14
N ARG A 103 -0.22 -0.96 -7.14
CA ARG A 103 -1.40 -1.82 -7.21
C ARG A 103 -2.06 -1.98 -5.87
N VAL A 104 -3.36 -2.24 -5.89
CA VAL A 104 -4.08 -2.72 -4.72
C VAL A 104 -3.53 -4.09 -4.33
N SER A 105 -3.12 -4.24 -3.07
CA SER A 105 -2.69 -5.50 -2.47
C SER A 105 -3.78 -6.10 -1.58
N LEU A 106 -4.63 -5.26 -1.02
CA LEU A 106 -5.67 -5.63 -0.08
C LEU A 106 -6.86 -4.71 -0.23
N GLU A 107 -8.05 -5.29 -0.23
CA GLU A 107 -9.31 -4.61 0.04
C GLU A 107 -9.94 -5.25 1.27
N GLY A 108 -10.67 -4.49 2.06
CA GLY A 108 -11.23 -5.01 3.29
C GLY A 108 -12.14 -4.01 3.98
N SER A 109 -12.64 -4.43 5.12
CA SER A 109 -13.45 -3.59 6.00
C SER A 109 -13.07 -3.81 7.45
N ALA A 110 -13.37 -2.82 8.29
CA ALA A 110 -13.22 -2.95 9.73
C ALA A 110 -14.37 -2.25 10.45
N ILE A 111 -14.80 -2.81 11.56
CA ILE A 111 -15.72 -2.17 12.50
C ILE A 111 -14.99 -1.97 13.81
N ILE A 112 -14.91 -0.71 14.25
CA ILE A 112 -14.40 -0.36 15.58
C ILE A 112 -15.54 0.20 16.44
N GLU A 113 -15.56 -0.12 17.73
CA GLU A 113 -16.49 0.44 18.70
C GLU A 113 -15.73 1.32 19.68
N LEU A 114 -16.03 2.62 19.73
CA LEU A 114 -15.29 3.58 20.55
C LEU A 114 -15.67 3.48 22.03
N ASN A 115 -14.68 3.70 22.92
CA ASN A 115 -14.93 3.85 24.35
C ASN A 115 -15.52 5.23 24.66
N ASN A 116 -16.16 5.37 25.83
CA ASN A 116 -16.68 6.67 26.31
C ASN A 116 -15.57 7.68 26.57
#